data_AF-A0AA38EHV9-F1
#
_entry.id   AF-A0AA38EHV9-F1
#
_cell.length_a   1.000
_cell.length_b   1.000
_cell.length_c   1.000
_cell.angle_alpha   90.00
_cell.angle_beta   90.00
_cell.angle_gamma   90.00
#
_symmetry.space_group_name_H-M   'P 1'
#
loop_
_entity.id
_entity.type
_entity.pdbx_description
1 polymer ?
#
loop_
_entity_poly.entity_id
_entity_poly.type
_entity_poly.pdbx_seq_one_letter_code
_entity_poly.pdbx_strand_id
1 'polypeptide(L)'
;MLSIEVGEALDAIDAALTTLAKVDVAGLAVMDVLELAARCEKATRHHDVVRYDLSHELHRRDINEIGGKAGKVLADWLRITPAEARRRAEVVEPLAPRTSLTGEPLAPRQPGTAEAWREGKLDLEHVRIIQKFLGALPFDVPAEVREDAELFLAEKATLMRPDQLGRVAHRLALEINPDGVFSDEDRARKRTVVVGRQQ
;
A
#
# COMPACT_ATOMS: atom_id res chain seq x y z
N MET A 1 5.55 24.60 -10.83
CA MET A 1 4.52 25.23 -9.97
C MET A 1 3.34 24.27 -9.93
N LEU A 2 2.79 23.95 -8.76
CA LEU A 2 1.55 23.16 -8.67
C LEU A 2 0.43 23.91 -9.40
N SER A 3 -0.56 23.20 -9.96
CA SER A 3 -1.73 23.89 -10.50
C SER A 3 -2.44 24.66 -9.38
N ILE A 4 -3.13 25.75 -9.74
CA ILE A 4 -3.90 26.57 -8.78
C ILE A 4 -4.87 25.68 -7.99
N GLU A 5 -5.56 24.78 -8.68
CA GLU A 5 -6.49 23.81 -8.10
C GLU A 5 -5.85 22.91 -7.03
N VAL A 6 -4.63 22.40 -7.26
CA VAL A 6 -3.93 21.56 -6.26
C VAL A 6 -3.48 22.39 -5.06
N GLY A 7 -3.06 23.63 -5.28
CA GLY A 7 -2.73 24.56 -4.19
C GLY A 7 -3.94 24.84 -3.29
N GLU A 8 -5.06 25.22 -3.89
CA GLU A 8 -6.32 25.48 -3.16
C GLU A 8 -6.82 24.24 -2.39
N ALA A 9 -6.67 23.04 -2.95
CA ALA A 9 -7.02 21.81 -2.27
C ALA A 9 -6.14 21.55 -1.03
N LEU A 10 -4.83 21.80 -1.12
CA LEU A 10 -3.91 21.66 0.02
C LEU A 10 -4.20 22.72 1.10
N ASP A 11 -4.44 23.97 0.71
CA ASP A 11 -4.82 25.04 1.64
C ASP A 11 -6.13 24.72 2.38
N ALA A 12 -7.10 24.12 1.68
CA ALA A 12 -8.35 23.66 2.29
C ALA A 12 -8.13 22.52 3.30
N ILE A 13 -7.22 21.58 3.01
CA ILE A 13 -6.82 20.53 3.95
C ILE A 13 -6.18 21.14 5.20
N ASP A 14 -5.24 22.07 5.03
CA ASP A 14 -4.54 22.73 6.15
C ASP A 14 -5.52 23.52 7.04
N ALA A 15 -6.48 24.22 6.44
CA ALA A 15 -7.53 24.92 7.17
C ALA A 15 -8.45 23.96 7.94
N ALA A 16 -8.82 22.84 7.34
CA ALA A 16 -9.63 21.80 7.99
C ALA A 16 -8.87 21.16 9.17
N LEU A 17 -7.60 20.81 9.00
CA LEU A 17 -6.76 20.27 10.08
C LEU A 17 -6.55 21.28 11.21
N THR A 18 -6.37 22.56 10.90
CA THR A 18 -6.29 23.64 11.89
C THR A 18 -7.58 23.77 12.71
N THR A 19 -8.72 23.49 12.09
CA THR A 19 -10.02 23.47 12.78
C THR A 19 -10.15 22.24 13.67
N LEU A 20 -9.79 21.06 13.17
CA LEU A 20 -9.81 19.81 13.93
C LEU A 20 -8.90 19.84 15.16
N ALA A 21 -7.73 20.51 15.06
CA ALA A 21 -6.80 20.68 16.17
C ALA A 21 -7.38 21.47 17.36
N LYS A 22 -8.52 22.16 17.19
CA LYS A 22 -9.20 22.94 18.24
C LYS A 22 -10.34 22.17 18.92
N VAL A 23 -10.64 20.94 18.49
CA VAL A 23 -11.71 20.12 19.07
C VAL A 23 -11.34 19.73 20.50
N ASP A 24 -12.21 20.05 21.46
CA ASP A 24 -12.11 19.54 22.82
C ASP A 24 -12.62 18.10 22.87
N VAL A 25 -11.72 17.14 22.59
CA VAL A 25 -12.03 15.71 22.58
C VAL A 25 -12.51 15.22 23.95
N ALA A 26 -12.09 15.84 25.06
CA ALA A 26 -12.48 15.44 26.41
C ALA A 26 -13.95 15.79 26.71
N GLY A 27 -14.49 16.81 26.04
CA GLY A 27 -15.90 17.22 26.15
C GLY A 27 -16.85 16.44 25.25
N LEU A 28 -16.37 15.57 24.37
CA LEU A 28 -17.19 14.81 23.43
C LEU A 28 -17.83 13.57 24.08
N ALA A 29 -19.02 13.20 23.62
CA ALA A 29 -19.59 11.91 23.94
C ALA A 29 -18.79 10.79 23.26
N VAL A 30 -18.80 9.57 23.84
CA VAL A 30 -18.04 8.42 23.32
C VAL A 30 -18.36 8.14 21.85
N MET A 31 -19.63 8.25 21.44
CA MET A 31 -20.03 8.04 20.05
C MET A 31 -19.46 9.10 19.10
N ASP A 32 -19.38 10.36 19.53
CA ASP A 32 -18.80 11.44 18.73
C ASP A 32 -17.28 11.27 18.59
N VAL A 33 -16.61 10.78 19.64
CA VAL A 33 -15.17 10.41 19.58
C VAL A 33 -14.95 9.29 18.56
N LEU A 34 -15.81 8.26 18.55
CA LEU A 34 -15.70 7.16 17.61
C LEU A 34 -15.96 7.60 16.16
N GLU A 35 -16.98 8.43 15.92
CA GLU A 35 -17.26 9.00 14.60
C GLU A 35 -16.11 9.87 14.12
N LEU A 36 -15.58 10.74 14.99
CA LEU A 36 -14.42 11.57 14.67
C LEU A 36 -13.20 10.72 14.34
N ALA A 37 -12.91 9.67 15.13
CA ALA A 37 -11.82 8.74 14.87
C ALA A 37 -11.97 8.05 13.50
N ALA A 38 -13.18 7.56 13.17
CA ALA A 38 -13.45 6.92 11.88
C ALA A 38 -13.25 7.87 10.70
N ARG A 39 -13.68 9.14 10.82
CA ARG A 39 -13.50 10.15 9.77
C ARG A 39 -12.04 10.56 9.60
N CYS A 40 -11.29 10.71 10.70
CA CYS A 40 -9.85 10.97 10.66
C CYS A 40 -9.09 9.83 10.00
N GLU A 41 -9.42 8.58 10.33
CA GLU A 41 -8.83 7.39 9.71
C GLU A 41 -9.09 7.35 8.20
N LYS A 42 -10.33 7.61 7.76
CA LYS A 42 -10.67 7.70 6.33
C LYS A 42 -9.87 8.78 5.61
N ALA A 43 -9.72 9.95 6.24
CA ALA A 43 -8.91 11.04 5.67
C ALA A 43 -7.43 10.66 5.55
N THR A 44 -6.86 9.99 6.56
CA THR A 44 -5.49 9.47 6.52
C THR A 44 -5.31 8.46 5.39
N ARG A 45 -6.25 7.53 5.20
CA ARG A 45 -6.18 6.54 4.09
C ARG A 45 -6.16 7.21 2.72
N HIS A 46 -7.02 8.20 2.49
CA HIS A 46 -7.03 8.99 1.25
C HIS A 46 -5.72 9.74 1.05
N HIS A 47 -5.18 10.35 2.11
CA HIS A 47 -3.89 11.02 2.05
C HIS A 47 -2.75 10.04 1.74
N ASP A 48 -2.75 8.86 2.33
CA ASP A 48 -1.73 7.83 2.10
C ASP A 48 -1.71 7.34 0.64
N VAL A 49 -2.87 7.22 -0.01
CA VAL A 49 -2.92 6.93 -1.46
C VAL A 49 -2.04 7.90 -2.24
N VAL A 50 -2.25 9.20 -2.05
CA VAL A 50 -1.51 10.25 -2.76
C VAL A 50 -0.02 10.21 -2.40
N ARG A 51 0.32 10.10 -1.11
CA ARG A 51 1.71 10.07 -0.64
C ARG A 51 2.50 8.90 -1.23
N TYR A 52 1.88 7.74 -1.32
CA TYR A 52 2.52 6.54 -1.84
C TYR A 52 2.61 6.58 -3.37
N ASP A 53 1.57 7.06 -4.06
CA ASP A 53 1.59 7.27 -5.51
C ASP A 53 2.71 8.25 -5.92
N LEU A 54 2.88 9.36 -5.20
CA LEU A 54 3.98 10.31 -5.44
C LEU A 54 5.35 9.66 -5.23
N SER A 55 5.48 8.82 -4.20
CA SER A 55 6.73 8.09 -3.94
C SER A 55 7.02 7.08 -5.05
N HIS A 56 6.00 6.35 -5.51
CA HIS A 56 6.10 5.38 -6.59
C HIS A 56 6.47 6.05 -7.92
N GLU A 57 5.77 7.13 -8.27
CA GLU A 57 6.00 7.88 -9.51
C GLU A 57 7.42 8.43 -9.59
N LEU A 58 7.95 9.00 -8.50
CA LEU A 58 9.31 9.52 -8.51
C LEU A 58 10.37 8.41 -8.63
N HIS A 59 10.09 7.18 -8.18
CA HIS A 59 10.96 6.04 -8.42
C HIS A 59 10.90 5.52 -9.87
N ARG A 60 9.85 5.86 -10.63
CA ARG A 60 9.70 5.52 -12.05
C ARG A 60 10.31 6.54 -13.00
N ARG A 61 10.44 7.80 -12.56
CA ARG A 61 11.00 8.88 -13.37
C ARG A 61 12.52 8.80 -13.43
N ASP A 62 13.06 9.26 -14.57
CA ASP A 62 14.44 9.70 -14.59
C ASP A 62 14.55 11.03 -13.82
N ILE A 63 15.39 11.04 -12.79
CA ILE A 63 15.63 12.21 -11.94
C ILE A 63 17.09 12.68 -12.00
N ASN A 64 17.81 12.33 -13.07
CA ASN A 64 19.22 12.68 -13.26
C ASN A 64 19.49 14.19 -13.11
N GLU A 65 18.52 15.05 -13.45
CA GLU A 65 18.60 16.51 -13.28
C GLU A 65 18.68 16.97 -11.82
N ILE A 66 18.07 16.21 -10.90
CA ILE A 66 18.10 16.48 -9.44
C ILE A 66 19.35 15.85 -8.82
N GLY A 67 19.86 14.77 -9.43
CA GLY A 67 21.03 14.02 -8.99
C GLY A 67 20.74 13.02 -7.87
N GLY A 68 21.43 11.88 -7.90
CA GLY A 68 21.28 10.82 -6.90
C GLY A 68 20.15 9.83 -7.19
N LYS A 69 19.85 8.97 -6.21
CA LYS A 69 18.80 7.93 -6.33
C LYS A 69 17.48 8.45 -5.76
N ALA A 70 16.35 8.14 -6.41
CA ALA A 70 15.01 8.64 -6.03
C ALA A 70 14.70 8.45 -4.53
N GLY A 71 14.96 7.28 -3.98
CA GLY A 71 14.75 7.02 -2.55
C GLY A 71 15.59 7.90 -1.61
N LYS A 72 16.82 8.29 -2.02
CA LYS A 72 17.65 9.21 -1.23
C LYS A 72 17.16 10.66 -1.36
N VAL A 73 16.84 11.09 -2.58
CA VAL A 73 16.29 12.43 -2.84
C VAL A 73 15.00 12.64 -2.05
N LEU A 74 14.08 11.68 -2.09
CA LEU A 74 12.84 11.72 -1.29
C LEU A 74 13.11 11.74 0.21
N ALA A 75 14.04 10.91 0.68
CA ALA A 75 14.41 10.86 2.09
C ALA A 75 14.89 12.22 2.60
N ASP A 76 15.79 12.85 1.85
CA ASP A 76 16.36 14.15 2.20
C ASP A 76 15.27 15.25 2.15
N TRP A 77 14.41 15.25 1.12
CA TRP A 77 13.36 16.26 0.94
C TRP A 77 12.23 16.14 1.97
N LEU A 78 11.79 14.91 2.25
CA LEU A 78 10.67 14.63 3.15
C LEU A 78 11.11 14.42 4.61
N ARG A 79 12.43 14.42 4.87
CA ARG A 79 13.03 14.11 6.19
C ARG A 79 12.59 12.76 6.74
N ILE A 80 12.59 11.75 5.88
CA ILE A 80 12.31 10.35 6.22
C ILE A 80 13.55 9.49 5.93
N THR A 81 13.54 8.22 6.32
CA THR A 81 14.63 7.32 5.95
C THR A 81 14.54 6.92 4.46
N PRO A 82 15.67 6.63 3.79
CA PRO A 82 15.65 6.06 2.44
C PRO A 82 14.88 4.73 2.35
N ALA A 83 14.86 3.96 3.45
CA ALA A 83 14.08 2.73 3.55
C ALA A 83 12.57 3.01 3.50
N GLU A 84 12.10 4.04 4.21
CA GLU A 84 10.69 4.44 4.17
C GLU A 84 10.28 4.99 2.80
N ALA A 85 11.11 5.83 2.18
CA ALA A 85 10.85 6.32 0.82
C ALA A 85 10.71 5.17 -0.20
N ARG A 86 11.62 4.20 -0.12
CA ARG A 86 11.58 2.99 -0.97
C ARG A 86 10.35 2.13 -0.66
N ARG A 87 10.05 1.91 0.63
CA ARG A 87 8.90 1.10 1.08
C ARG A 87 7.59 1.63 0.50
N ARG A 88 7.38 2.95 0.50
CA ARG A 88 6.17 3.56 -0.09
C ARG A 88 6.02 3.22 -1.56
N ALA A 89 7.11 3.33 -2.32
CA ALA A 89 7.13 3.01 -3.74
C ALA A 89 6.89 1.52 -4.02
N GLU A 90 7.46 0.63 -3.21
CA GLU A 90 7.30 -0.83 -3.34
C GLU A 90 5.89 -1.30 -2.99
N VAL A 91 5.26 -0.71 -1.97
CA VAL A 91 3.89 -1.07 -1.56
C VAL A 91 2.88 -0.78 -2.66
N VAL A 92 3.02 0.35 -3.37
CA VAL A 92 2.08 0.77 -4.41
C VAL A 92 2.42 0.21 -5.80
N GLU A 93 3.63 -0.30 -6.03
CA GLU A 93 4.03 -0.89 -7.32
C GLU A 93 3.02 -1.91 -7.91
N PRO A 94 2.50 -2.89 -7.16
CA PRO A 94 1.51 -3.82 -7.72
C PRO A 94 0.11 -3.22 -7.86
N LEU A 95 -0.15 -2.08 -7.21
CA LEU A 95 -1.45 -1.37 -7.22
C LEU A 95 -1.52 -0.30 -8.33
N ALA A 96 -0.36 0.14 -8.82
CA ALA A 96 -0.28 1.17 -9.84
C ALA A 96 -0.65 0.63 -11.24
N PRO A 97 -1.31 1.44 -12.08
CA PRO A 97 -1.47 1.14 -13.50
C PRO A 97 -0.12 0.93 -14.16
N ARG A 98 -0.08 0.02 -15.15
CA ARG A 98 1.14 -0.30 -15.89
C ARG A 98 0.99 0.07 -17.35
N THR A 99 2.10 0.04 -18.07
CA THR A 99 2.13 0.29 -19.51
C THR A 99 2.87 -0.87 -20.17
N SER A 100 2.32 -1.42 -21.25
CA SER A 100 2.97 -2.43 -22.07
C SER A 100 4.18 -1.85 -22.82
N LEU A 101 4.99 -2.71 -23.43
CA LEU A 101 6.10 -2.27 -24.27
C LEU A 101 5.64 -1.40 -25.47
N THR A 102 4.40 -1.61 -25.93
CA THR A 102 3.79 -0.85 -27.04
C THR A 102 3.08 0.42 -26.58
N GLY A 103 3.09 0.74 -25.28
CA GLY A 103 2.43 1.93 -24.75
C GLY A 103 0.99 1.74 -24.31
N GLU A 104 0.45 0.52 -24.41
CA GLU A 104 -0.93 0.23 -24.02
C GLU A 104 -1.09 0.19 -22.49
N PRO A 105 -2.16 0.76 -21.94
CA PRO A 105 -2.43 0.68 -20.51
C PRO A 105 -2.74 -0.76 -20.11
N LEU A 106 -2.09 -1.23 -19.05
CA LEU A 106 -2.29 -2.53 -18.43
C LEU A 106 -2.86 -2.35 -17.03
N ALA A 107 -3.77 -3.25 -16.67
CA ALA A 107 -4.33 -3.30 -15.33
C ALA A 107 -3.20 -3.47 -14.27
N PRO A 108 -3.43 -2.96 -13.04
CA PRO A 108 -2.60 -3.28 -11.89
C PRO A 108 -2.45 -4.80 -11.71
N ARG A 109 -1.38 -5.22 -11.04
CA ARG A 109 -1.16 -6.64 -10.74
C ARG A 109 -2.08 -7.17 -9.63
N GLN A 110 -2.64 -6.26 -8.83
CA GLN A 110 -3.57 -6.54 -7.74
C GLN A 110 -4.78 -5.59 -7.90
N PRO A 111 -5.66 -5.84 -8.88
CA PRO A 111 -6.71 -4.89 -9.26
C PRO A 111 -7.74 -4.65 -8.16
N GLY A 112 -8.17 -5.67 -7.40
CA GLY A 112 -9.15 -5.48 -6.32
C GLY A 112 -8.59 -4.67 -5.15
N THR A 113 -7.34 -4.96 -4.78
CA THR A 113 -6.60 -4.23 -3.74
C THR A 113 -6.34 -2.80 -4.19
N ALA A 114 -6.01 -2.59 -5.48
CA ALA A 114 -5.79 -1.26 -6.04
C ALA A 114 -7.04 -0.40 -5.97
N GLU A 115 -8.21 -0.95 -6.35
CA GLU A 115 -9.49 -0.25 -6.26
C GLU A 115 -9.82 0.13 -4.81
N ALA A 116 -9.81 -0.83 -3.89
CA ALA A 116 -10.13 -0.58 -2.49
C ALA A 116 -9.12 0.37 -1.80
N TRP A 117 -7.84 0.32 -2.20
CA TRP A 117 -6.81 1.28 -1.78
C TRP A 117 -7.15 2.68 -2.27
N ARG A 118 -7.43 2.86 -3.57
CA ARG A 118 -7.73 4.16 -4.19
C ARG A 118 -9.02 4.80 -3.66
N GLU A 119 -10.00 3.99 -3.25
CA GLU A 119 -11.20 4.47 -2.55
C GLU A 119 -10.94 4.81 -1.06
N GLY A 120 -9.73 4.54 -0.56
CA GLY A 120 -9.32 4.73 0.83
C GLY A 120 -10.07 3.84 1.82
N LYS A 121 -10.52 2.67 1.37
CA LYS A 121 -11.15 1.66 2.22
C LYS A 121 -10.10 0.86 2.99
N LEU A 122 -8.87 0.76 2.48
CA LEU A 122 -7.79 -0.01 3.09
C LEU A 122 -6.78 0.90 3.78
N ASP A 123 -6.25 0.44 4.90
CA ASP A 123 -4.98 0.94 5.42
C ASP A 123 -3.80 0.14 4.85
N LEU A 124 -2.59 0.59 5.18
CA LEU A 124 -1.34 -0.02 4.74
C LEU A 124 -1.15 -1.46 5.25
N GLU A 125 -1.69 -1.82 6.40
CA GLU A 125 -1.53 -3.17 6.96
C GLU A 125 -2.43 -4.18 6.25
N HIS A 126 -3.64 -3.78 5.84
CA HIS A 126 -4.48 -4.59 4.96
C HIS A 126 -3.74 -4.93 3.66
N VAL A 127 -3.16 -3.91 3.00
CA VAL A 127 -2.39 -4.10 1.76
C VAL A 127 -1.22 -5.07 1.98
N ARG A 128 -0.47 -4.92 3.08
CA ARG A 128 0.63 -5.83 3.40
C ARG A 128 0.20 -7.26 3.65
N ILE A 129 -0.94 -7.47 4.31
CA ILE A 129 -1.46 -8.81 4.55
C ILE A 129 -1.77 -9.50 3.22
N ILE A 130 -2.45 -8.80 2.31
CA ILE A 130 -2.77 -9.31 0.97
C ILE A 130 -1.48 -9.62 0.20
N GLN A 131 -0.53 -8.66 0.16
CA GLN A 131 0.75 -8.83 -0.53
C GLN A 131 1.58 -9.99 0.05
N LYS A 132 1.62 -10.13 1.37
CA LYS A 132 2.31 -11.22 2.05
C LYS A 132 1.68 -12.56 1.74
N PHE A 133 0.34 -12.63 1.74
CA PHE A 133 -0.39 -13.82 1.34
C PHE A 133 -0.07 -14.21 -0.10
N LEU A 134 -0.22 -13.31 -1.07
CA LEU A 134 0.05 -13.58 -2.48
C LEU A 134 1.52 -13.96 -2.74
N GLY A 135 2.44 -13.32 -2.03
CA GLY A 135 3.87 -13.63 -2.09
C GLY A 135 4.26 -14.96 -1.46
N ALA A 136 3.44 -15.51 -0.56
CA ALA A 136 3.67 -16.78 0.11
C ALA A 136 3.09 -18.00 -0.62
N LEU A 137 2.16 -17.77 -1.55
CA LEU A 137 1.56 -18.83 -2.37
C LEU A 137 2.65 -19.53 -3.22
N PRO A 138 2.63 -20.87 -3.32
CA PRO A 138 3.53 -21.65 -4.18
C PRO A 138 3.48 -21.26 -5.66
N PHE A 139 4.57 -21.46 -6.38
CA PHE A 139 4.70 -21.09 -7.80
C PHE A 139 3.72 -21.84 -8.71
N ASP A 140 3.39 -23.09 -8.38
CA ASP A 140 2.47 -23.94 -9.13
C ASP A 140 0.98 -23.60 -8.94
N VAL A 141 0.65 -22.69 -8.01
CA VAL A 141 -0.71 -22.16 -7.89
C VAL A 141 -1.09 -21.41 -9.18
N PRO A 142 -2.17 -21.83 -9.88
CA PRO A 142 -2.61 -21.19 -11.12
C PRO A 142 -2.85 -19.69 -10.96
N ALA A 143 -2.62 -18.93 -12.04
CA ALA A 143 -2.80 -17.48 -12.05
C ALA A 143 -4.24 -17.08 -11.67
N GLU A 144 -5.25 -17.76 -12.22
CA GLU A 144 -6.66 -17.53 -11.92
C GLU A 144 -6.97 -17.68 -10.42
N VAL A 145 -6.43 -18.72 -9.77
CA VAL A 145 -6.61 -18.93 -8.32
C VAL A 145 -5.94 -17.81 -7.51
N ARG A 146 -4.79 -17.29 -7.97
CA ARG A 146 -4.14 -16.14 -7.32
C ARG A 146 -4.96 -14.86 -7.47
N GLU A 147 -5.54 -14.65 -8.64
CA GLU A 147 -6.40 -13.49 -8.94
C GLU A 147 -7.69 -13.54 -8.12
N ASP A 148 -8.38 -14.69 -8.08
CA ASP A 148 -9.58 -14.88 -7.28
C ASP A 148 -9.30 -14.68 -5.79
N ALA A 149 -8.17 -15.19 -5.29
CA ALA A 149 -7.77 -15.02 -3.91
C ALA A 149 -7.42 -13.56 -3.57
N GLU A 150 -6.83 -12.82 -4.50
CA GLU A 150 -6.57 -11.38 -4.38
C GLU A 150 -7.88 -10.60 -4.26
N LEU A 151 -8.82 -10.81 -5.18
CA LEU A 151 -10.12 -10.15 -5.19
C LEU A 151 -10.91 -10.46 -3.92
N PHE A 152 -10.94 -11.73 -3.50
CA PHE A 152 -11.62 -12.15 -2.28
C PHE A 152 -11.05 -11.46 -1.04
N LEU A 153 -9.72 -11.42 -0.89
CA LEU A 153 -9.12 -10.76 0.27
C LEU A 153 -9.28 -9.25 0.22
N ALA A 154 -9.23 -8.63 -0.95
CA ALA A 154 -9.52 -7.21 -1.11
C ALA A 154 -10.94 -6.86 -0.68
N GLU A 155 -11.95 -7.65 -1.08
CA GLU A 155 -13.34 -7.48 -0.64
C GLU A 155 -13.45 -7.60 0.90
N LYS A 156 -12.89 -8.65 1.50
CA LYS A 156 -12.94 -8.85 2.96
C LYS A 156 -12.19 -7.78 3.73
N ALA A 157 -11.11 -7.24 3.16
CA ALA A 157 -10.35 -6.17 3.78
C ALA A 157 -11.16 -4.86 3.94
N THR A 158 -12.23 -4.66 3.16
CA THR A 158 -13.12 -3.50 3.33
C THR A 158 -14.07 -3.63 4.53
N LEU A 159 -14.22 -4.83 5.09
CA LEU A 159 -15.21 -5.16 6.13
C LEU A 159 -14.58 -5.56 7.47
N MET A 160 -13.26 -5.73 7.50
CA MET A 160 -12.55 -6.34 8.62
C MET A 160 -11.38 -5.50 9.06
N ARG A 161 -10.93 -5.67 10.30
CA ARG A 161 -9.64 -5.15 10.75
C ARG A 161 -8.47 -5.99 10.18
N PRO A 162 -7.24 -5.46 10.14
CA PRO A 162 -6.09 -6.22 9.66
C PRO A 162 -5.87 -7.54 10.42
N ASP A 163 -6.02 -7.57 11.74
CA ASP A 163 -5.86 -8.80 12.53
C ASP A 163 -6.86 -9.90 12.15
N GLN A 164 -8.09 -9.50 11.79
CA GLN A 164 -9.14 -10.41 11.34
C GLN A 164 -8.86 -10.88 9.92
N LEU A 165 -8.48 -9.98 9.02
CA LEU A 165 -8.10 -10.31 7.64
C LEU A 165 -6.93 -11.30 7.62
N GLY A 166 -5.93 -11.13 8.50
CA GLY A 166 -4.81 -12.05 8.61
C GLY A 166 -5.24 -13.49 8.92
N ARG A 167 -6.29 -13.68 9.72
CA ARG A 167 -6.87 -15.01 9.99
C ARG A 167 -7.59 -15.58 8.76
N VAL A 168 -8.29 -14.74 8.01
CA VAL A 168 -8.95 -15.14 6.76
C VAL A 168 -7.91 -15.56 5.72
N ALA A 169 -6.87 -14.75 5.53
CA ALA A 169 -5.76 -15.05 4.62
C ALA A 169 -5.03 -16.35 5.01
N HIS A 170 -4.84 -16.59 6.30
CA HIS A 170 -4.24 -17.85 6.77
C HIS A 170 -5.10 -19.07 6.42
N ARG A 171 -6.42 -18.99 6.66
CA ARG A 171 -7.34 -20.08 6.31
C ARG A 171 -7.36 -20.33 4.80
N LEU A 172 -7.46 -19.26 4.01
CA LEU A 172 -7.45 -19.35 2.55
C LEU A 172 -6.15 -19.99 2.04
N ALA A 173 -5.01 -19.71 2.68
CA ALA A 173 -3.73 -20.33 2.30
C ALA A 173 -3.73 -21.85 2.54
N LEU A 174 -4.36 -22.32 3.62
CA LEU A 174 -4.52 -23.75 3.91
C LEU A 174 -5.50 -24.43 2.96
N GLU A 175 -6.51 -23.70 2.46
CA GLU A 175 -7.44 -24.22 1.45
C GLU A 175 -6.77 -24.36 0.08
N ILE A 176 -5.92 -23.39 -0.30
CA ILE A 176 -5.20 -23.40 -1.58
C ILE A 176 -4.03 -24.40 -1.57
N ASN A 177 -3.32 -24.53 -0.46
CA ASN A 177 -2.18 -25.45 -0.29
C ASN A 177 -2.34 -26.25 1.02
N PRO A 178 -3.18 -27.30 1.04
CA PRO A 178 -3.49 -28.07 2.24
C PRO A 178 -2.33 -28.96 2.71
N ASP A 179 -1.48 -29.42 1.78
CA ASP A 179 -0.34 -30.28 2.06
C ASP A 179 0.90 -29.48 2.50
N GLY A 180 0.91 -28.16 2.28
CA GLY A 180 1.99 -27.27 2.69
C GLY A 180 3.31 -27.56 1.97
N VAL A 181 3.25 -28.32 0.87
CA VAL A 181 4.41 -28.68 0.09
C VAL A 181 4.83 -27.45 -0.72
N PHE A 182 6.11 -27.15 -0.66
CA PHE A 182 6.75 -26.09 -1.42
C PHE A 182 7.78 -26.72 -2.33
N SER A 183 7.76 -26.34 -3.61
CA SER A 183 8.76 -26.76 -4.59
C SER A 183 10.16 -26.23 -4.23
N ASP A 184 11.21 -26.76 -4.86
CA ASP A 184 12.56 -26.20 -4.68
C ASP A 184 12.64 -24.75 -5.17
N GLU A 185 11.85 -24.37 -6.18
CA GLU A 185 11.74 -22.99 -6.66
C GLU A 185 11.12 -22.07 -5.59
N ASP A 186 10.09 -22.54 -4.89
CA ASP A 186 9.50 -21.82 -3.75
C ASP A 186 10.50 -21.63 -2.62
N ARG A 187 11.29 -22.66 -2.31
CA ARG A 187 12.34 -22.61 -1.29
C ARG A 187 13.46 -21.66 -1.70
N ALA A 188 13.86 -21.66 -2.98
CA ALA A 188 14.86 -20.75 -3.51
C ALA A 188 14.41 -19.28 -3.41
N ARG A 189 13.14 -18.98 -3.72
CA ARG A 189 12.56 -17.64 -3.55
C ARG A 189 12.53 -17.16 -2.09
N LYS A 190 12.35 -18.06 -1.13
CA LYS A 190 12.31 -17.74 0.30
C LYS A 190 13.69 -17.61 0.94
N ARG A 191 14.77 -18.11 0.30
CA ARG A 191 16.14 -17.94 0.79
C ARG A 191 16.65 -16.54 0.48
N THR A 192 16.72 -15.68 1.49
CA THR A 192 17.47 -14.43 1.40
C THR A 192 18.94 -14.71 1.72
N VAL A 193 19.83 -14.58 0.75
CA VAL A 193 21.28 -14.57 1.02
C VAL A 193 21.62 -13.22 1.63
N VAL A 194 21.81 -13.17 2.95
CA VAL A 194 22.38 -12.01 3.62
C VAL A 194 23.90 -12.08 3.42
N VAL A 195 24.40 -11.46 2.34
CA VAL A 195 25.84 -11.23 2.19
C VAL A 195 26.19 -10.07 3.13
N GLY A 196 26.80 -10.41 4.27
CA GLY A 196 27.38 -9.42 5.18
C GLY A 196 28.52 -8.65 4.50
N ARG A 197 28.76 -7.41 4.94
CA ARG A 197 29.94 -6.63 4.51
C ARG A 197 31.21 -7.46 4.80
N GLN A 198 31.91 -7.90 3.76
CA GLN A 198 33.30 -8.31 3.90
C GLN A 198 34.12 -7.06 4.24
N GLN A 199 34.87 -7.14 5.34
CA GLN A 199 35.82 -6.11 5.74
C GLN A 199 37.03 -6.12 4.81
#